data_AF-A0A059CPB6-F1
#
_entry.id   AF-A0A059CPB6-F1
#
_cell.length_a   1.000
_cell.length_b   1.000
_cell.length_c   1.000
_cell.angle_alpha   90.00
_cell.angle_beta   90.00
_cell.angle_gamma   90.00
#
_symmetry.space_group_name_H-M   'P 1'
#
loop_
_entity.id
_entity.type
_entity.pdbx_description
1 polymer ?
#
loop_
_entity_poly.entity_id
_entity_poly.type
_entity_poly.pdbx_seq_one_letter_code
_entity_poly.pdbx_strand_id
1 'polypeptide(L)'
;MVHIYSYYGGDDIRNHLELEAHVGSVNDLAFSYPNKWLCVVTCGEDKSIKVWNVVTGAKQYCFEGHEAPVYSMCPHHKESIQYIFSIATDGKIKAWLYDNMGSRVDYDAPGHSSTVMSYNADGDRLFSCGTNKEGESYLVEWVETEGAIKRTYHGLGKSSTGVVQFDIIKNRFLAAGDEFMVKFWDMNNDSLLTSTNADGGLLASPCIRFNKEGVLLAVSTSDNSIKILANSFGIELLRTTKKHILLESLLGVF
;
A
#
# COMPACT_ATOMS: atom_id res chain seq x y z
N MET A 1 12.43 15.08 -3.65
CA MET A 1 13.25 14.42 -4.68
C MET A 1 12.84 12.96 -4.79
N VAL A 2 12.78 12.42 -6.00
CA VAL A 2 12.64 10.98 -6.28
C VAL A 2 13.86 10.53 -7.06
N HIS A 3 14.51 9.48 -6.60
CA HIS A 3 15.71 8.94 -7.23
C HIS A 3 15.38 7.58 -7.83
N ILE A 4 15.70 7.39 -9.11
CA ILE A 4 15.54 6.12 -9.81
C ILE A 4 16.92 5.50 -9.95
N TYR A 5 17.07 4.28 -9.47
CA TYR A 5 18.30 3.51 -9.60
C TYR A 5 18.08 2.30 -10.52
N SER A 6 19.13 1.94 -11.25
CA SER A 6 19.20 0.70 -12.04
C SER A 6 20.13 -0.28 -11.34
N TYR A 7 19.78 -1.56 -11.38
CA TYR A 7 20.53 -2.65 -10.75
C TYR A 7 20.92 -3.68 -11.81
N TYR A 8 22.21 -3.99 -11.92
CA TYR A 8 22.75 -4.90 -12.94
C TYR A 8 23.32 -6.21 -12.37
N GLY A 9 22.93 -6.59 -11.15
CA GLY A 9 23.48 -7.77 -10.46
C GLY A 9 24.74 -7.44 -9.65
N GLY A 10 25.03 -8.25 -8.63
CA GLY A 10 26.11 -7.98 -7.68
C GLY A 10 25.83 -6.75 -6.82
N ASP A 11 26.83 -5.87 -6.65
CA ASP A 11 26.73 -4.59 -5.93
C ASP A 11 26.60 -3.38 -6.90
N ASP A 12 26.34 -3.60 -8.18
CA ASP A 12 26.26 -2.53 -9.20
C ASP A 12 24.87 -1.88 -9.21
N ILE A 13 24.69 -0.91 -8.30
CA ILE A 13 23.54 0.00 -8.24
C ILE A 13 23.96 1.36 -8.78
N ARG A 14 23.30 1.82 -9.85
CA ARG A 14 23.61 3.11 -10.49
C ARG A 14 22.41 4.04 -10.45
N ASN A 15 22.64 5.29 -10.02
CA ASN A 15 21.64 6.34 -10.17
C ASN A 15 21.36 6.52 -11.67
N HIS A 16 20.09 6.41 -12.04
CA HIS A 16 19.60 6.56 -13.40
C HIS A 16 18.99 7.95 -13.61
N LEU A 17 18.14 8.41 -12.69
CA LEU A 17 17.46 9.71 -12.75
C LEU A 17 17.24 10.30 -11.36
N GLU A 18 17.29 11.63 -11.28
CA GLU A 18 16.84 12.42 -10.13
C GLU A 18 15.70 13.34 -10.57
N LEU A 19 14.57 13.24 -9.89
CA LEU A 19 13.34 13.97 -10.21
C LEU A 19 13.00 14.92 -9.06
N GLU A 20 12.97 16.23 -9.36
CA GLU A 20 12.35 17.25 -8.51
C GLU A 20 10.83 17.11 -8.56
N ALA A 21 10.33 16.03 -7.96
CA ALA A 21 8.97 15.60 -8.15
C ALA A 21 7.96 16.60 -7.58
N HIS A 22 8.17 17.09 -6.35
CA HIS A 22 7.22 17.95 -5.65
C HIS A 22 7.92 19.09 -4.91
N VAL A 23 7.22 20.21 -4.75
CA VAL A 23 7.62 21.25 -3.80
C VAL A 23 7.22 20.77 -2.41
N GLY A 24 8.21 20.40 -1.60
CA GLY A 24 8.01 19.76 -0.30
C GLY A 24 8.09 18.22 -0.37
N SER A 25 7.42 17.55 0.56
CA SER A 25 7.48 16.09 0.70
C SER A 25 6.81 15.36 -0.46
N VAL A 26 7.40 14.23 -0.85
CA VAL A 26 6.75 13.21 -1.68
C VAL A 26 6.15 12.21 -0.71
N ASN A 27 4.83 12.12 -0.68
CA ASN A 27 4.11 11.35 0.34
C ASN A 27 3.88 9.90 -0.09
N ASP A 28 3.70 9.66 -1.39
CA ASP A 28 3.49 8.33 -1.94
C ASP A 28 4.10 8.22 -3.35
N LEU A 29 4.36 6.99 -3.79
CA LEU A 29 4.85 6.67 -5.12
C LEU A 29 4.32 5.32 -5.59
N ALA A 30 4.04 5.21 -6.88
CA ALA A 30 3.60 3.97 -7.50
C ALA A 30 4.13 3.84 -8.93
N PHE A 31 4.37 2.61 -9.37
CA PHE A 31 4.59 2.34 -10.78
C PHE A 31 3.26 2.17 -11.51
N SER A 32 3.18 2.70 -12.73
CA SER A 32 2.02 2.55 -13.60
C SER A 32 2.45 2.42 -15.05
N TYR A 33 1.56 1.91 -15.90
CA TYR A 33 1.79 1.76 -17.34
C TYR A 33 0.80 2.56 -18.18
N PRO A 34 0.67 3.90 -17.98
CA PRO A 34 -0.25 4.70 -18.77
C PRO A 34 0.09 4.57 -20.26
N ASN A 35 -0.89 4.24 -21.09
CA ASN A 35 -0.69 4.02 -22.53
C ASN A 35 0.47 3.05 -22.86
N LYS A 36 0.69 2.03 -22.00
CA LYS A 36 1.75 0.99 -22.10
C LYS A 36 3.18 1.50 -21.84
N TRP A 37 3.36 2.70 -21.28
CA TRP A 37 4.68 3.25 -20.97
C TRP A 37 4.95 3.11 -19.48
N LEU A 38 6.12 2.58 -19.10
CA LEU A 38 6.51 2.51 -17.69
C LEU A 38 6.72 3.92 -17.12
N CYS A 39 5.90 4.27 -16.15
CA CYS A 39 5.92 5.54 -15.45
C CYS A 39 6.02 5.37 -13.94
N VAL A 40 6.60 6.35 -13.27
CA VAL A 40 6.45 6.57 -11.83
C VAL A 40 5.38 7.64 -11.65
N VAL A 41 4.38 7.34 -10.82
CA VAL A 41 3.40 8.30 -10.33
C VAL A 41 3.88 8.74 -8.94
N THR A 42 3.82 10.04 -8.66
CA THR A 42 4.21 10.67 -7.38
C THR A 42 3.08 11.56 -6.89
N CYS A 43 2.88 11.67 -5.59
CA CYS A 43 2.00 12.69 -5.00
C CYS A 43 2.65 13.31 -3.76
N GLY A 44 2.24 14.52 -3.37
CA GLY A 44 2.96 15.23 -2.30
C GLY A 44 2.32 16.48 -1.73
N GLU A 45 3.16 17.22 -1.00
CA GLU A 45 2.80 18.42 -0.21
C GLU A 45 2.28 19.58 -1.07
N ASP A 46 2.71 19.64 -2.34
CA ASP A 46 2.23 20.63 -3.31
C ASP A 46 0.81 20.34 -3.85
N LYS A 47 0.08 19.41 -3.22
CA LYS A 47 -1.32 19.08 -3.49
C LYS A 47 -1.56 18.50 -4.89
N SER A 48 -0.51 18.02 -5.53
CA SER A 48 -0.60 17.51 -6.90
C SER A 48 -0.20 16.05 -7.00
N ILE A 49 -0.57 15.44 -8.13
CA ILE A 49 -0.08 14.12 -8.54
C ILE A 49 0.65 14.32 -9.87
N LYS A 50 1.85 13.75 -9.99
CA LYS A 50 2.67 13.89 -11.20
C LYS A 50 3.08 12.52 -11.72
N VAL A 51 3.16 12.40 -13.04
CA VAL A 51 3.50 11.14 -13.72
C VAL A 51 4.74 11.38 -14.55
N TRP A 52 5.74 10.53 -14.38
CA TRP A 52 7.08 10.68 -14.96
C TRP A 52 7.41 9.45 -15.78
N ASN A 53 7.89 9.64 -17.01
CA ASN A 53 8.44 8.55 -17.79
C ASN A 53 9.76 8.08 -17.16
N VAL A 54 9.87 6.78 -16.88
CA VAL A 54 11.04 6.21 -16.16
C VAL A 54 12.32 6.21 -17.00
N VAL A 55 12.22 6.26 -18.32
CA VAL A 55 13.39 6.23 -19.23
C VAL A 55 13.91 7.64 -19.48
N THR A 56 13.03 8.61 -19.69
CA THR A 56 13.43 9.98 -20.08
C THR A 56 13.44 10.97 -18.93
N GLY A 57 12.81 10.63 -17.80
CA GLY A 57 12.56 11.57 -16.69
C GLY A 57 11.55 12.66 -17.03
N ALA A 58 10.95 12.64 -18.23
CA ALA A 58 10.01 13.67 -18.65
C ALA A 58 8.67 13.52 -17.91
N LYS A 59 8.20 14.62 -17.31
CA LYS A 59 6.85 14.73 -16.74
C LYS A 59 5.81 14.60 -17.86
N GLN A 60 4.99 13.57 -17.80
CA GLN A 60 3.92 13.26 -18.76
C GLN A 60 2.59 13.88 -18.36
N TYR A 61 2.25 13.82 -17.07
CA TYR A 61 0.99 14.33 -16.54
C TYR A 61 1.21 15.09 -15.23
N CYS A 62 0.34 16.06 -14.98
CA CYS A 62 0.27 16.84 -13.74
C CYS A 62 -1.21 17.04 -13.42
N PHE A 63 -1.67 16.41 -12.34
CA PHE A 63 -3.05 16.48 -11.88
C PHE A 63 -3.12 17.46 -10.70
N GLU A 64 -3.85 18.54 -10.91
CA GLU A 64 -4.11 19.60 -9.94
C GLU A 64 -5.61 19.64 -9.62
N GLY A 65 -5.97 20.11 -8.42
CA GLY A 65 -7.37 20.23 -7.98
C GLY A 65 -7.66 19.63 -6.59
N HIS A 66 -6.67 19.06 -5.91
CA HIS A 66 -6.75 18.83 -4.47
C HIS A 66 -6.45 20.13 -3.72
N GLU A 67 -7.18 20.40 -2.65
CA GLU A 67 -7.04 21.61 -1.83
C GLU A 67 -6.11 21.40 -0.62
N ALA A 68 -5.72 20.14 -0.36
CA ALA A 68 -4.79 19.74 0.69
C ALA A 68 -3.71 18.80 0.12
N PRO A 69 -2.56 18.62 0.83
CA PRO A 69 -1.52 17.66 0.46
C PRO A 69 -2.09 16.29 0.11
N VAL A 70 -1.59 15.69 -0.97
CA VAL A 70 -2.02 14.35 -1.38
C VAL A 70 -1.20 13.34 -0.58
N TYR A 71 -1.87 12.52 0.23
CA TYR A 71 -1.21 11.60 1.15
C TYR A 71 -0.94 10.23 0.53
N SER A 72 -1.92 9.70 -0.22
CA SER A 72 -1.78 8.40 -0.88
C SER A 72 -2.48 8.40 -2.24
N MET A 73 -2.01 7.52 -3.13
CA MET A 73 -2.61 7.31 -4.44
C MET A 73 -2.50 5.86 -4.89
N CYS A 74 -3.41 5.46 -5.76
CA CYS A 74 -3.50 4.12 -6.29
C CYS A 74 -3.80 4.20 -7.79
N PRO A 75 -2.77 4.16 -8.65
CA PRO A 75 -2.95 3.95 -10.08
C PRO A 75 -3.57 2.57 -10.32
N HIS A 76 -4.58 2.51 -11.18
CA HIS A 76 -5.29 1.28 -11.48
C HIS A 76 -5.80 1.25 -12.92
N HIS A 77 -6.23 0.08 -13.36
CA HIS A 77 -6.93 -0.05 -14.63
C HIS A 77 -8.07 -1.06 -14.53
N LYS A 78 -9.17 -0.76 -15.21
CA LYS A 78 -10.31 -1.65 -15.38
C LYS A 78 -10.64 -1.70 -16.84
N GLU A 79 -10.61 -2.90 -17.41
CA GLU A 79 -10.72 -3.11 -18.86
C GLU A 79 -9.68 -2.26 -19.62
N SER A 80 -10.10 -1.38 -20.52
CA SER A 80 -9.23 -0.46 -21.26
C SER A 80 -9.07 0.92 -20.59
N ILE A 81 -9.71 1.17 -19.45
CA ILE A 81 -9.69 2.47 -18.78
C ILE A 81 -8.60 2.45 -17.72
N GLN A 82 -7.71 3.43 -17.78
CA GLN A 82 -6.64 3.65 -16.81
C GLN A 82 -6.94 4.91 -16.02
N TYR A 83 -6.76 4.82 -14.71
CA TYR A 83 -7.10 5.90 -13.79
C TYR A 83 -6.19 5.87 -12.56
N ILE A 84 -6.27 6.93 -11.77
CA ILE A 84 -5.61 7.04 -10.48
C ILE A 84 -6.68 7.42 -9.46
N PHE A 85 -6.79 6.67 -8.37
CA PHE A 85 -7.43 7.18 -7.17
C PHE A 85 -6.39 7.89 -6.31
N SER A 86 -6.78 8.96 -5.65
CA SER A 86 -5.94 9.62 -4.67
C SER A 86 -6.75 10.13 -3.51
N ILE A 87 -6.09 10.24 -2.35
CA ILE A 87 -6.67 10.77 -1.13
C ILE A 87 -5.77 11.86 -0.55
N ALA A 88 -6.37 13.00 -0.25
CA ALA A 88 -5.71 14.12 0.39
C ALA A 88 -5.83 14.05 1.92
N THR A 89 -5.01 14.82 2.62
CA THR A 89 -5.00 14.86 4.09
C THR A 89 -6.29 15.41 4.69
N ASP A 90 -7.10 16.13 3.93
CA ASP A 90 -8.43 16.58 4.32
C ASP A 90 -9.53 15.52 4.13
N GLY A 91 -9.15 14.30 3.71
CA GLY A 91 -10.07 13.19 3.50
C GLY A 91 -10.70 13.14 2.11
N LYS A 92 -10.41 14.10 1.23
CA LYS A 92 -10.97 14.12 -0.12
C LYS A 92 -10.36 13.04 -1.00
N ILE A 93 -11.21 12.18 -1.55
CA ILE A 93 -10.85 11.17 -2.54
C ILE A 93 -11.22 11.68 -3.93
N LYS A 94 -10.28 11.60 -4.87
CA LYS A 94 -10.50 11.97 -6.28
C LYS A 94 -10.04 10.85 -7.20
N ALA A 95 -10.70 10.73 -8.35
CA ALA A 95 -10.28 9.87 -9.45
C ALA A 95 -9.86 10.71 -10.66
N TRP A 96 -8.79 10.29 -11.32
CA TRP A 96 -8.16 11.01 -12.43
C TRP A 96 -8.03 10.08 -13.62
N LEU A 97 -8.37 10.57 -14.80
CA LEU A 97 -8.04 9.91 -16.07
C LEU A 97 -6.79 10.55 -16.67
N TYR A 98 -6.06 9.78 -17.47
CA TYR A 98 -4.87 10.24 -18.19
C TYR A 98 -5.21 11.11 -19.42
N ASP A 99 -6.12 12.07 -19.25
CA ASP A 99 -6.61 12.99 -20.29
C ASP A 99 -6.50 14.48 -19.91
N ASN A 100 -5.99 14.79 -18.71
CA ASN A 100 -5.82 16.14 -18.16
C ASN A 100 -7.13 16.95 -18.04
N MET A 101 -8.29 16.30 -18.00
CA MET A 101 -9.59 16.99 -17.88
C MET A 101 -10.03 17.24 -16.42
N GLY A 102 -9.09 17.15 -15.47
CA GLY A 102 -9.35 17.28 -14.04
C GLY A 102 -9.93 16.00 -13.41
N SER A 103 -10.31 16.11 -12.13
CA SER A 103 -10.88 14.98 -11.38
C SER A 103 -12.28 14.62 -11.87
N ARG A 104 -12.58 13.33 -11.97
CA ARG A 104 -13.89 12.81 -12.39
C ARG A 104 -14.88 12.67 -11.25
N VAL A 105 -14.36 12.51 -10.04
CA VAL A 105 -15.16 12.28 -8.83
C VAL A 105 -14.55 13.02 -7.65
N ASP A 106 -15.38 13.29 -6.66
CA ASP A 106 -15.05 13.91 -5.39
C ASP A 106 -15.85 13.17 -4.31
N TYR A 107 -15.16 12.34 -3.52
CA TYR A 107 -15.75 11.57 -2.42
C TYR A 107 -15.11 11.98 -1.09
N ASP A 108 -15.81 11.72 0.00
CA ASP A 108 -15.33 11.98 1.35
C ASP A 108 -14.97 10.65 2.03
N ALA A 109 -13.70 10.49 2.39
CA ALA A 109 -13.28 9.44 3.30
C ALA A 109 -13.95 9.61 4.67
N PRO A 110 -14.13 8.54 5.47
CA PRO A 110 -14.64 8.63 6.84
C PRO A 110 -13.82 9.54 7.79
N GLY A 111 -12.67 10.04 7.36
CA GLY A 111 -11.70 10.73 8.21
C GLY A 111 -10.91 11.85 7.52
N HIS A 112 -10.34 12.72 8.34
CA HIS A 112 -9.48 13.85 7.93
C HIS A 112 -8.01 13.61 8.26
N SER A 113 -7.52 12.39 8.08
CA SER A 113 -6.13 12.08 8.36
C SER A 113 -5.52 11.20 7.28
N SER A 114 -4.20 11.08 7.37
CA SER A 114 -3.35 10.15 6.62
C SER A 114 -4.03 8.80 6.42
N THR A 115 -4.53 8.61 5.20
CA THR A 115 -5.28 7.43 4.80
C THR A 115 -4.54 6.78 3.64
N VAL A 116 -4.21 5.52 3.77
CA VAL A 116 -3.62 4.74 2.67
C VAL A 116 -4.74 4.13 1.85
N MET A 117 -4.62 4.16 0.52
CA MET A 117 -5.55 3.49 -0.39
C MET A 117 -4.85 2.35 -1.13
N SER A 118 -5.55 1.23 -1.28
CA SER A 118 -5.01 0.10 -2.02
C SER A 118 -6.11 -0.73 -2.67
N TYR A 119 -5.84 -1.21 -3.89
CA TYR A 119 -6.60 -2.29 -4.48
C TYR A 119 -6.11 -3.64 -3.96
N ASN A 120 -7.00 -4.62 -3.88
CA ASN A 120 -6.56 -6.01 -3.70
C ASN A 120 -5.77 -6.51 -4.93
N ALA A 121 -5.09 -7.64 -4.77
CA ALA A 121 -4.25 -8.21 -5.82
C ALA A 121 -4.98 -8.51 -7.15
N ASP A 122 -6.29 -8.73 -7.11
CA ASP A 122 -7.11 -9.01 -8.30
C ASP A 122 -7.64 -7.72 -8.97
N GLY A 123 -7.51 -6.56 -8.31
CA GLY A 123 -7.87 -5.26 -8.87
C GLY A 123 -9.37 -4.99 -8.92
N ASP A 124 -10.20 -5.73 -8.20
CA ASP A 124 -11.67 -5.58 -8.22
C ASP A 124 -12.22 -4.92 -6.96
N ARG A 125 -11.40 -4.73 -5.93
CA ARG A 125 -11.82 -4.18 -4.63
C ARG A 125 -10.87 -3.12 -4.13
N LEU A 126 -11.42 -1.94 -3.83
CA LEU A 126 -10.71 -0.77 -3.33
C LEU A 126 -10.92 -0.62 -1.83
N PHE A 127 -9.82 -0.42 -1.10
CA PHE A 127 -9.80 -0.26 0.34
C PHE A 127 -9.12 1.03 0.73
N SER A 128 -9.53 1.58 1.88
CA SER A 128 -8.78 2.63 2.54
C SER A 128 -8.67 2.38 4.05
N CYS A 129 -7.55 2.79 4.63
CA CYS A 129 -7.27 2.66 6.04
C CYS A 129 -6.61 3.95 6.56
N GLY A 130 -7.10 4.47 7.67
CA GLY A 130 -6.61 5.72 8.24
C GLY A 130 -7.23 5.99 9.61
N THR A 131 -7.26 7.25 10.01
CA THR A 131 -7.83 7.70 11.28
C THR A 131 -8.92 8.75 11.00
N ASN A 132 -10.04 8.69 11.73
CA ASN A 132 -11.12 9.65 11.57
C ASN A 132 -10.85 10.95 12.36
N LYS A 133 -11.78 11.93 12.28
CA LYS A 133 -11.65 13.21 13.01
C LYS A 133 -11.58 13.00 14.52
N GLU A 134 -12.18 11.93 15.00
CA GLU A 134 -12.28 11.55 16.39
C GLU A 134 -11.02 10.83 16.90
N GLY A 135 -10.05 10.54 16.02
CA GLY A 135 -8.82 9.84 16.37
C GLY A 135 -8.92 8.31 16.34
N GLU A 136 -10.06 7.77 15.89
CA GLU A 136 -10.31 6.34 15.78
C GLU A 136 -9.84 5.79 14.44
N SER A 137 -9.16 4.64 14.47
CA SER A 137 -8.70 3.99 13.24
C SER A 137 -9.85 3.30 12.52
N TYR A 138 -9.86 3.42 11.20
CA TYR A 138 -10.87 2.82 10.35
C TYR A 138 -10.23 2.04 9.20
N LEU A 139 -10.98 1.07 8.68
CA LEU A 139 -10.65 0.31 7.49
C LEU A 139 -11.95 0.02 6.75
N VAL A 140 -12.04 0.45 5.50
CA VAL A 140 -13.27 0.40 4.71
C VAL A 140 -13.01 -0.15 3.31
N GLU A 141 -14.02 -0.79 2.75
CA GLU A 141 -14.12 -1.17 1.33
C GLU A 141 -15.08 -0.22 0.62
N TRP A 142 -14.74 0.19 -0.60
CA TRP A 142 -15.50 1.16 -1.38
C TRP A 142 -16.30 0.51 -2.51
N VAL A 143 -17.49 1.04 -2.78
CA VAL A 143 -18.17 0.91 -4.07
C VAL A 143 -17.60 1.99 -4.99
N GLU A 144 -16.61 1.61 -5.80
CA GLU A 144 -15.83 2.55 -6.64
C GLU A 144 -16.69 3.50 -7.48
N THR A 145 -17.75 2.97 -8.11
CA THR A 145 -18.61 3.72 -9.03
C THR A 145 -19.50 4.76 -8.34
N GLU A 146 -19.76 4.56 -7.06
CA GLU A 146 -20.68 5.39 -6.27
C GLU A 146 -19.94 6.27 -5.27
N GLY A 147 -18.68 5.94 -4.95
CA GLY A 147 -17.96 6.57 -3.84
C GLY A 147 -18.59 6.28 -2.48
N ALA A 148 -19.41 5.24 -2.39
CA ALA A 148 -20.05 4.83 -1.15
C ALA A 148 -19.19 3.79 -0.42
N ILE A 149 -19.28 3.77 0.90
CA ILE A 149 -18.68 2.72 1.72
C ILE A 149 -19.51 1.45 1.55
N LYS A 150 -18.90 0.41 0.99
CA LYS A 150 -19.49 -0.92 0.86
C LYS A 150 -19.49 -1.66 2.19
N ARG A 151 -18.37 -1.55 2.93
CA ARG A 151 -18.15 -2.26 4.18
C ARG A 151 -17.19 -1.49 5.08
N THR A 152 -17.43 -1.55 6.38
CA THR A 152 -16.51 -1.08 7.43
C THR A 152 -16.03 -2.28 8.21
N TYR A 153 -14.71 -2.46 8.35
CA TYR A 153 -14.12 -3.54 9.13
C TYR A 153 -13.94 -3.12 10.58
N HIS A 154 -14.57 -3.85 11.49
CA HIS A 154 -14.62 -3.51 12.91
C HIS A 154 -13.50 -4.21 13.70
N GLY A 155 -13.07 -3.60 14.79
CA GLY A 155 -12.07 -4.15 15.72
C GLY A 155 -10.73 -3.43 15.75
N LEU A 156 -10.56 -2.38 14.93
CA LEU A 156 -9.43 -1.45 15.05
C LEU A 156 -9.53 -0.60 16.32
N GLY A 157 -8.38 -0.13 16.78
CA GLY A 157 -8.20 0.68 17.98
C GLY A 157 -8.85 2.06 17.88
N LYS A 158 -9.19 2.61 19.06
CA LYS A 158 -9.80 3.95 19.16
C LYS A 158 -8.77 5.09 19.20
N SER A 159 -7.51 4.76 19.39
CA SER A 159 -6.43 5.76 19.44
C SER A 159 -5.18 5.17 18.82
N SER A 160 -4.96 5.48 17.55
CA SER A 160 -3.68 5.19 16.90
C SER A 160 -2.74 6.38 17.04
N THR A 161 -1.50 6.09 17.42
CA THR A 161 -0.41 7.08 17.45
C THR A 161 0.20 7.30 16.06
N GLY A 162 -0.23 6.53 15.06
CA GLY A 162 0.28 6.58 13.70
C GLY A 162 -0.70 5.97 12.69
N VAL A 163 -0.31 6.00 11.42
CA VAL A 163 -1.15 5.52 10.32
C VAL A 163 -1.15 4.00 10.31
N VAL A 164 -2.34 3.42 10.49
CA VAL A 164 -2.51 1.96 10.41
C VAL A 164 -2.06 1.49 9.03
N GLN A 165 -1.07 0.60 9.04
CA GLN A 165 -0.61 -0.07 7.84
C GLN A 165 -1.45 -1.31 7.64
N PHE A 166 -1.96 -1.50 6.43
CA PHE A 166 -2.72 -2.69 6.08
C PHE A 166 -2.14 -3.33 4.82
N ASP A 167 -2.37 -4.62 4.70
CA ASP A 167 -2.06 -5.35 3.47
C ASP A 167 -3.14 -6.40 3.21
N ILE A 168 -3.25 -6.83 1.96
CA ILE A 168 -4.37 -7.62 1.46
C ILE A 168 -3.84 -8.85 0.73
N ILE A 169 -4.40 -10.02 1.06
CA ILE A 169 -4.17 -11.26 0.30
C ILE A 169 -5.33 -11.48 -0.66
N LYS A 170 -4.99 -11.82 -1.92
CA LYS A 170 -5.88 -12.34 -2.98
C LYS A 170 -7.27 -12.75 -2.50
N ASN A 171 -8.21 -11.81 -2.66
CA ASN A 171 -9.65 -11.89 -2.38
C ASN A 171 -10.10 -12.74 -1.17
N ARG A 172 -9.30 -12.82 -0.10
CA ARG A 172 -9.60 -13.66 1.06
C ARG A 172 -9.40 -12.96 2.38
N PHE A 173 -8.20 -12.47 2.65
CA PHE A 173 -7.85 -11.93 3.95
C PHE A 173 -7.30 -10.52 3.86
N LEU A 174 -7.66 -9.73 4.85
CA LEU A 174 -7.16 -8.39 5.12
C LEU A 174 -6.37 -8.47 6.43
N ALA A 175 -5.21 -7.82 6.50
CA ALA A 175 -4.49 -7.66 7.75
C ALA A 175 -4.17 -6.19 8.00
N ALA A 176 -4.12 -5.78 9.25
CA ALA A 176 -3.70 -4.44 9.67
C ALA A 176 -2.82 -4.51 10.92
N GLY A 177 -1.78 -3.68 10.95
CA GLY A 177 -0.96 -3.43 12.13
C GLY A 177 -1.58 -2.34 12.99
N ASP A 178 -2.04 -2.68 14.19
CA ASP A 178 -2.80 -1.78 15.06
C ASP A 178 -2.64 -2.14 16.54
N GLU A 179 -2.42 -1.14 17.40
CA GLU A 179 -2.23 -1.27 18.86
C GLU A 179 -1.29 -2.42 19.29
N PHE A 180 -0.07 -2.48 18.74
CA PHE A 180 0.90 -3.55 19.06
C PHE A 180 0.45 -4.96 18.66
N MET A 181 -0.53 -5.05 17.76
CA MET A 181 -1.09 -6.30 17.25
C MET A 181 -1.05 -6.32 15.72
N VAL A 182 -1.14 -7.52 15.17
CA VAL A 182 -1.65 -7.73 13.82
C VAL A 182 -3.08 -8.24 13.94
N LYS A 183 -4.02 -7.55 13.30
CA LYS A 183 -5.44 -7.87 13.25
C LYS A 183 -5.79 -8.39 11.85
N PHE A 184 -6.66 -9.39 11.77
CA PHE A 184 -7.04 -10.05 10.51
C PHE A 184 -8.56 -10.08 10.33
N TRP A 185 -9.00 -9.98 9.08
CA TRP A 185 -10.40 -10.12 8.68
C TRP A 185 -10.50 -11.04 7.47
N ASP A 186 -11.61 -11.80 7.39
CA ASP A 186 -12.07 -12.33 6.10
C ASP A 186 -12.68 -11.16 5.33
N MET A 187 -12.27 -10.93 4.09
CA MET A 187 -12.70 -9.75 3.35
C MET A 187 -14.22 -9.71 3.12
N ASN A 188 -14.94 -10.81 3.23
CA ASN A 188 -16.41 -10.86 3.10
C ASN A 188 -17.15 -10.65 4.43
N ASN A 189 -16.42 -10.57 5.54
CA ASN A 189 -16.95 -10.39 6.88
C ASN A 189 -16.42 -9.09 7.49
N ASP A 190 -17.31 -8.26 8.04
CA ASP A 190 -16.93 -7.00 8.69
C ASP A 190 -16.29 -7.20 10.07
N SER A 191 -16.52 -8.35 10.69
CA SER A 191 -16.08 -8.65 12.04
C SER A 191 -14.65 -9.18 12.05
N LEU A 192 -13.88 -8.78 13.08
CA LEU A 192 -12.52 -9.24 13.31
C LEU A 192 -12.47 -10.77 13.34
N LEU A 193 -11.64 -11.37 12.49
CA LEU A 193 -11.45 -12.81 12.43
C LEU A 193 -10.53 -13.30 13.55
N THR A 194 -9.38 -12.64 13.72
CA THR A 194 -8.41 -12.96 14.76
C THR A 194 -7.39 -11.84 14.92
N SER A 195 -6.61 -11.88 16.00
CA SER A 195 -5.49 -10.98 16.24
C SER A 195 -4.33 -11.70 16.95
N THR A 196 -3.12 -11.17 16.79
CA THR A 196 -1.92 -11.69 17.45
C THR A 196 -0.95 -10.57 17.78
N ASN A 197 -0.28 -10.67 18.93
CA ASN A 197 0.85 -9.82 19.27
C ASN A 197 2.18 -10.40 18.77
N ALA A 198 2.17 -11.52 18.04
CA ALA A 198 3.35 -12.23 17.57
C ALA A 198 4.39 -12.48 18.68
N ASP A 199 3.95 -12.88 19.88
CA ASP A 199 4.80 -13.04 21.08
C ASP A 199 5.41 -11.73 21.61
N GLY A 200 4.77 -10.60 21.34
CA GLY A 200 5.16 -9.26 21.83
C GLY A 200 6.22 -8.57 20.97
N GLY A 201 6.60 -7.35 21.34
CA GLY A 201 7.65 -6.57 20.67
C GLY A 201 7.26 -5.95 19.33
N LEU A 202 5.96 -5.87 19.01
CA LEU A 202 5.49 -5.10 17.86
C LEU A 202 5.51 -3.60 18.17
N LEU A 203 5.56 -2.77 17.13
CA LEU A 203 5.35 -1.32 17.26
C LEU A 203 3.87 -1.01 17.53
N ALA A 204 3.54 0.22 17.97
CA ALA A 204 2.14 0.63 18.13
C ALA A 204 1.34 0.52 16.82
N SER A 205 1.97 0.86 15.69
CA SER A 205 1.45 0.69 14.32
C SER A 205 2.50 -0.04 13.49
N PRO A 206 2.61 -1.38 13.59
CA PRO A 206 3.64 -2.13 12.89
C PRO A 206 3.38 -2.10 11.38
N CYS A 207 4.44 -1.93 10.60
CA CYS A 207 4.40 -2.10 9.16
C CYS A 207 4.23 -3.59 8.87
N ILE A 208 3.28 -3.92 8.01
CA ILE A 208 3.02 -5.30 7.61
C ILE A 208 3.05 -5.45 6.10
N ARG A 209 3.57 -6.57 5.60
CA ARG A 209 3.54 -6.92 4.17
C ARG A 209 3.40 -8.41 3.93
N PHE A 210 2.38 -8.80 3.19
CA PHE A 210 2.24 -10.16 2.68
C PHE A 210 3.24 -10.40 1.55
N ASN A 211 3.72 -11.64 1.46
CA ASN A 211 4.32 -12.09 0.21
C ASN A 211 3.23 -12.27 -0.86
N LYS A 212 3.65 -12.37 -2.13
CA LYS A 212 2.76 -12.47 -3.30
C LYS A 212 1.75 -13.63 -3.21
N GLU A 213 2.14 -14.71 -2.54
CA GLU A 213 1.37 -15.93 -2.35
C GLU A 213 0.43 -15.84 -1.14
N GLY A 214 0.61 -14.85 -0.26
CA GLY A 214 -0.19 -14.65 0.94
C GLY A 214 -0.02 -15.71 2.01
N VAL A 215 1.14 -16.40 2.02
CA VAL A 215 1.45 -17.47 2.98
C VAL A 215 2.40 -17.02 4.07
N LEU A 216 3.11 -15.91 3.85
CA LEU A 216 4.00 -15.25 4.79
C LEU A 216 3.58 -13.78 4.96
N LEU A 217 3.66 -13.28 6.19
CA LEU A 217 3.46 -11.87 6.54
C LEU A 217 4.69 -11.36 7.28
N ALA A 218 5.39 -10.39 6.70
CA ALA A 218 6.45 -9.65 7.37
C ALA A 218 5.84 -8.57 8.27
N VAL A 219 6.37 -8.42 9.48
CA VAL A 219 5.87 -7.49 10.50
C VAL A 219 7.07 -6.79 11.16
N SER A 220 7.08 -5.45 11.18
CA SER A 220 8.13 -4.70 11.87
C SER A 220 7.96 -4.71 13.39
N THR A 221 9.09 -4.70 14.11
CA THR A 221 9.14 -4.77 15.57
C THR A 221 9.78 -3.53 16.17
N SER A 222 9.64 -3.36 17.50
CA SER A 222 10.24 -2.27 18.25
C SER A 222 11.76 -2.36 18.41
N ASP A 223 12.36 -3.52 18.15
CA ASP A 223 13.80 -3.77 18.23
C ASP A 223 14.51 -3.69 16.86
N ASN A 224 13.89 -3.00 15.89
CA ASN A 224 14.38 -2.84 14.52
C ASN A 224 14.57 -4.18 13.77
N SER A 225 13.85 -5.22 14.16
CA SER A 225 13.82 -6.51 13.47
C SER A 225 12.53 -6.71 12.67
N ILE A 226 12.42 -7.87 12.01
CA ILE A 226 11.23 -8.27 11.26
C ILE A 226 10.81 -9.66 11.75
N LYS A 227 9.56 -9.79 12.18
CA LYS A 227 8.93 -11.09 12.42
C LYS A 227 8.24 -11.56 11.14
N ILE A 228 8.36 -12.86 10.85
CA ILE A 228 7.66 -13.52 9.75
C ILE A 228 6.58 -14.43 10.34
N LEU A 229 5.32 -14.09 10.10
CA LEU A 229 4.19 -14.96 10.42
C LEU A 229 3.88 -15.84 9.22
N ALA A 230 3.60 -17.12 9.47
CA ALA A 230 3.32 -18.10 8.42
C ALA A 230 1.99 -18.80 8.72
N ASN A 231 1.14 -18.93 7.69
CA ASN A 231 -0.01 -19.83 7.77
C ASN A 231 0.46 -21.29 7.61
N SER A 232 -0.48 -22.24 7.63
CA SER A 232 -0.17 -23.68 7.47
C SER A 232 0.68 -23.98 6.23
N PHE A 233 0.36 -23.37 5.09
CA PHE A 233 1.12 -23.52 3.85
C PHE A 233 2.52 -22.88 3.93
N GLY A 234 2.62 -21.70 4.54
CA GLY A 234 3.91 -21.02 4.75
C GLY A 234 4.85 -21.83 5.65
N ILE A 235 4.33 -22.49 6.67
CA ILE A 235 5.12 -23.37 7.54
C ILE A 235 5.67 -24.57 6.76
N GLU A 236 4.86 -25.18 5.89
CA GLU A 236 5.29 -26.29 5.04
C GLU A 236 6.38 -25.86 4.05
N LEU A 237 6.22 -24.69 3.43
CA LEU A 237 7.23 -24.08 2.56
C LEU A 237 8.55 -23.89 3.31
N LEU A 238 8.53 -23.26 4.48
CA LEU A 238 9.73 -23.01 5.29
C LEU A 238 10.44 -24.30 5.72
N ARG A 239 9.69 -25.38 5.99
CA ARG A 239 10.27 -26.69 6.34
C ARG A 239 10.96 -27.35 5.16
N THR A 240 10.37 -27.25 3.96
CA THR A 240 10.90 -27.87 2.74
C THR A 240 12.20 -27.18 2.30
N THR A 241 12.24 -25.84 2.34
CA THR A 241 13.45 -25.07 1.99
C THR A 241 14.62 -25.36 2.92
N LYS A 242 14.38 -25.50 4.24
CA LYS A 242 15.44 -25.89 5.20
C LYS A 242 16.05 -27.25 4.88
N LYS A 243 15.24 -28.22 4.43
CA LYS A 243 15.74 -29.54 4.02
C LYS A 243 16.61 -29.46 2.77
N HIS A 244 16.24 -28.63 1.80
CA HIS A 244 17.04 -28.43 0.58
C HIS A 244 18.39 -27.80 0.85
N ILE A 245 18.45 -26.75 1.69
CA ILE A 245 19.73 -26.09 2.06
C ILE A 245 20.65 -27.08 2.79
N LEU A 246 20.10 -27.91 3.69
CA LEU A 246 20.89 -28.93 4.39
C LEU A 246 21.43 -29.98 3.42
N LEU A 247 20.64 -30.42 2.44
CA LEU A 247 21.07 -31.37 1.41
C LEU A 247 22.16 -30.79 0.49
N GLU A 248 22.04 -29.53 0.08
CA GLU A 248 23.08 -28.86 -0.72
C GLU A 248 24.39 -28.66 0.07
N SER A 249 24.29 -28.32 1.36
CA SER A 249 25.48 -28.22 2.23
C SER A 249 26.19 -29.56 2.47
N LEU A 250 25.45 -30.68 2.36
CA LEU A 250 26.01 -32.04 2.43
C LEU A 250 26.58 -32.53 1.10
N LEU A 251 26.06 -32.06 -0.03
CA LEU A 251 26.51 -32.43 -1.37
C LEU A 251 27.64 -31.52 -1.91
N GLY A 252 27.85 -30.34 -1.32
CA GLY A 252 28.94 -29.41 -1.65
C GLY A 252 30.29 -29.72 -0.98
N VAL A 253 30.43 -30.88 -0.33
CA VAL A 253 31.71 -31.38 0.21
C VAL A 253 32.18 -32.56 -0.63
N PHE A 254 32.72 -32.29 -1.82
CA PHE A 254 33.63 -33.19 -2.56
C PHE A 254 34.58 -32.37 -3.44
#